data_AF-A0A4Z2DYZ4-F1
#
_entry.id   AF-A0A4Z2DYZ4-F1
#
_cell.length_a   1.000
_cell.length_b   1.000
_cell.length_c   1.000
_cell.angle_alpha   90.00
_cell.angle_beta   90.00
_cell.angle_gamma   90.00
#
_symmetry.space_group_name_H-M   'P 1'
#
loop_
_entity.id
_entity.type
_entity.pdbx_description
1 polymer ?
#
loop_
_entity_poly.entity_id
_entity_poly.type
_entity_poly.pdbx_seq_one_letter_code
_entity_poly.pdbx_strand_id
1 'polypeptide(L)'
;MADHESVNALHESHELFKREQDEQLVQWMNRRPDDWTLSAGGSGTIYGWGHNHRGQLGGIEGAKVKGPTPTEALATLRPVQLIGGEQTLFAVTADGKLYATGYGAGGRLGIGGTESVSTPTLLESVQHVFVRKVAVNSGGKHCLALSSEGEVYTWGEAEDGKLGHGNRRCARPHTLML
;
A
#
# COMPACT_ATOMS: atom_id res chain seq x y z
N MET A 1 32.91 30.76 -23.86
CA MET A 1 32.61 31.40 -22.56
C MET A 1 31.30 30.81 -22.10
N ALA A 2 31.30 30.07 -21.00
CA ALA A 2 30.10 29.46 -20.43
C ALA A 2 29.52 30.44 -19.41
N ASP A 3 28.26 30.83 -19.60
CA ASP A 3 27.52 31.69 -18.67
C ASP A 3 27.25 30.89 -17.39
N HIS A 4 27.88 31.33 -16.30
CA HIS A 4 27.57 30.88 -14.95
C HIS A 4 26.31 31.63 -14.50
N GLU A 5 25.13 31.02 -14.63
CA GLU A 5 23.95 31.52 -13.92
C GLU A 5 24.16 31.31 -12.41
N SER A 6 24.46 32.40 -11.71
CA SER A 6 24.48 32.41 -10.25
C SER A 6 23.05 32.27 -9.73
N VAL A 7 22.71 31.10 -9.20
CA VAL A 7 21.42 30.89 -8.52
C VAL A 7 21.40 31.79 -7.29
N ASN A 8 20.56 32.83 -7.30
CA ASN A 8 20.51 33.80 -6.22
C ASN A 8 19.68 33.25 -5.04
N ALA A 9 20.28 33.15 -3.85
CA ALA A 9 19.67 32.61 -2.64
C ALA A 9 18.69 33.60 -1.96
N LEU A 10 18.04 34.48 -2.73
CA LEU A 10 17.11 35.49 -2.20
C LEU A 10 15.98 34.88 -1.36
N HIS A 11 15.59 33.63 -1.67
CA HIS A 11 14.58 32.86 -0.95
C HIS A 11 14.94 32.55 0.52
N GLU A 12 16.21 32.74 0.92
CA GLU A 12 16.69 32.57 2.29
C GLU A 12 16.83 33.92 3.05
N SER A 13 16.56 35.04 2.38
CA SER A 13 16.71 36.37 2.97
C SER A 13 15.54 36.74 3.87
N HIS A 14 15.82 36.80 5.17
CA HIS A 14 14.86 37.19 6.21
C HIS A 14 14.59 38.71 6.21
N GLU A 15 15.31 39.48 5.38
CA GLU A 15 14.99 40.89 5.13
C GLU A 15 13.87 41.05 4.08
N LEU A 16 13.75 40.07 3.17
CA LEU A 16 12.74 40.02 2.11
C LEU A 16 11.50 39.23 2.51
N PHE A 17 11.68 38.14 3.27
CA PHE A 17 10.61 37.30 3.80
C PHE A 17 10.51 37.49 5.32
N LYS A 18 9.52 38.29 5.73
CA LYS A 18 9.17 38.65 7.10
C LYS A 18 7.97 37.85 7.56
N ARG A 19 7.66 37.95 8.85
CA ARG A 19 6.57 37.22 9.51
C ARG A 19 5.23 37.35 8.80
N GLU A 20 4.92 38.51 8.23
CA GLU A 20 3.66 38.73 7.51
C GLU A 20 3.56 37.87 6.24
N GLN A 21 4.69 37.65 5.55
CA GLN A 21 4.74 36.79 4.36
C GLN A 21 4.69 35.31 4.76
N ASP A 22 5.33 34.94 5.87
CA ASP A 22 5.23 33.59 6.44
C ASP A 22 3.78 33.26 6.86
N GLU A 23 3.10 34.20 7.52
CA GLU A 23 1.69 34.05 7.90
C GLU A 23 0.78 33.90 6.66
N GLN A 24 1.05 34.65 5.58
CA GLN A 24 0.33 34.51 4.31
C GLN A 24 0.61 33.16 3.63
N LEU A 25 1.85 32.66 3.67
CA LEU A 25 2.23 31.34 3.17
C LEU A 25 1.52 30.21 3.93
N VAL A 26 1.49 30.31 5.26
CA VAL A 26 0.78 29.34 6.12
C VAL A 26 -0.72 29.39 5.87
N GLN A 27 -1.31 30.59 5.75
CA GLN A 27 -2.72 30.72 5.39
C GLN A 27 -3.01 30.21 3.98
N TRP A 28 -2.12 30.46 3.01
CA TRP A 28 -2.26 29.96 1.64
C TRP A 28 -2.21 28.42 1.60
N MET A 29 -1.25 27.81 2.30
CA MET A 29 -1.20 26.36 2.47
C MET A 29 -2.50 25.84 3.09
N ASN A 30 -2.99 26.46 4.17
CA ASN A 30 -4.17 25.95 4.87
C ASN A 30 -5.50 26.25 4.16
N ARG A 31 -5.57 27.25 3.25
CA ARG A 31 -6.81 27.61 2.52
C ARG A 31 -7.16 26.63 1.42
N ARG A 32 -6.17 26.02 0.78
CA ARG A 32 -6.36 25.00 -0.25
C ARG A 32 -5.36 23.87 -0.06
N PRO A 33 -5.55 23.04 0.98
CA PRO A 33 -4.70 21.87 1.22
C PRO A 33 -4.62 21.00 -0.03
N ASP A 34 -5.71 20.88 -0.79
CA ASP A 34 -5.81 20.06 -2.00
C ASP A 34 -4.79 20.43 -3.08
N ASP A 35 -4.42 21.70 -3.23
CA ASP A 35 -3.53 22.18 -4.31
C ASP A 35 -2.08 21.69 -4.14
N TRP A 36 -1.64 21.39 -2.91
CA TRP A 36 -0.27 20.92 -2.59
C TRP A 36 -0.24 19.59 -1.84
N THR A 37 -1.37 19.10 -1.33
CA THR A 37 -1.50 17.70 -0.89
C THR A 37 -1.59 16.75 -2.08
N LEU A 38 -1.90 17.21 -3.30
CA LEU A 38 -1.71 16.39 -4.50
C LEU A 38 -0.22 16.10 -4.79
N SER A 39 0.69 16.99 -4.40
CA SER A 39 2.14 16.81 -4.53
C SER A 39 2.81 16.19 -3.29
N ALA A 40 2.24 16.36 -2.09
CA ALA A 40 2.76 15.79 -0.83
C ALA A 40 2.00 14.55 -0.30
N GLY A 41 0.79 14.26 -0.82
CA GLY A 41 -0.13 13.22 -0.35
C GLY A 41 -0.87 12.53 -1.52
N GLY A 42 -0.13 12.29 -2.61
CA GLY A 42 -0.65 11.91 -3.91
C GLY A 42 -1.67 10.77 -3.89
N SER A 43 -2.78 10.97 -4.59
CA SER A 43 -3.33 9.90 -5.42
C SER A 43 -2.43 9.80 -6.66
N GLY A 44 -1.17 9.41 -6.46
CA GLY A 44 -0.26 9.14 -7.56
C GLY A 44 -0.86 8.04 -8.42
N THR A 45 -0.80 8.19 -9.74
CA THR A 45 -1.20 7.11 -10.65
C THR A 45 -0.38 5.88 -10.32
N ILE A 46 -1.06 4.81 -9.88
CA ILE A 46 -0.43 3.53 -9.63
C ILE A 46 -0.36 2.79 -10.95
N TYR A 47 0.82 2.32 -11.31
CA TYR A 47 1.03 1.54 -12.52
C TYR A 47 1.35 0.08 -12.17
N GLY A 48 0.73 -0.85 -12.87
CA GLY A 48 1.06 -2.26 -12.82
C GLY A 48 1.55 -2.77 -14.19
N TRP A 49 2.50 -3.68 -14.18
CA TRP A 49 2.97 -4.38 -15.38
C TRP A 49 3.53 -5.76 -15.02
N GLY A 50 3.70 -6.61 -16.02
CA GLY A 50 4.24 -7.95 -15.87
C GLY A 50 3.18 -9.04 -15.87
N HIS A 51 3.37 -10.08 -15.05
CA HIS A 51 2.52 -11.26 -15.02
C HIS A 51 1.23 -11.00 -14.24
N ASN A 52 0.07 -11.34 -14.82
CA ASN A 52 -1.25 -11.04 -14.27
C ASN A 52 -2.27 -12.19 -14.45
N HIS A 53 -1.82 -13.44 -14.65
CA HIS A 53 -2.72 -14.59 -14.88
C HIS A 53 -3.70 -14.86 -13.72
N ARG A 54 -3.45 -14.29 -12.54
CA ARG A 54 -4.30 -14.43 -11.35
C ARG A 54 -4.91 -13.09 -10.92
N GLY A 55 -4.75 -12.04 -11.71
CA GLY A 55 -5.24 -10.70 -11.36
C GLY A 55 -4.40 -10.00 -10.29
N GLN A 56 -3.15 -10.43 -10.05
CA GLN A 56 -2.27 -9.85 -9.02
C GLN A 56 -1.90 -8.37 -9.26
N LEU A 57 -2.21 -7.80 -10.42
CA LEU A 57 -2.01 -6.37 -10.69
C LEU A 57 -3.20 -5.50 -10.27
N GLY A 58 -4.22 -6.08 -9.61
CA GLY A 58 -5.24 -5.32 -8.89
C GLY A 58 -6.19 -4.52 -9.76
N GLY A 59 -6.72 -5.14 -10.82
CA GLY A 59 -7.80 -4.58 -11.64
C GLY A 59 -7.40 -4.31 -13.08
N ILE A 60 -6.12 -4.47 -13.44
CA ILE A 60 -5.68 -4.37 -14.84
C ILE A 60 -6.13 -5.63 -15.60
N GLU A 61 -6.69 -5.42 -16.80
CA GLU A 61 -7.11 -6.51 -17.68
C GLU A 61 -5.93 -7.19 -18.41
N GLY A 62 -6.13 -8.47 -18.75
CA GLY A 62 -5.17 -9.27 -19.49
C GLY A 62 -4.19 -10.03 -18.62
N ALA A 63 -3.84 -11.25 -19.05
CA ALA A 63 -2.99 -12.18 -18.28
C ALA A 63 -1.51 -11.76 -18.21
N LYS A 64 -1.07 -10.87 -19.09
CA LYS A 64 0.28 -10.31 -19.10
C LYS A 64 0.23 -8.88 -19.64
N VAL A 65 0.76 -7.96 -18.84
CA VAL A 65 0.79 -6.54 -19.13
C VAL A 65 2.21 -6.16 -19.54
N LYS A 66 2.41 -5.72 -20.79
CA LYS A 66 3.75 -5.55 -21.38
C LYS A 66 4.47 -4.27 -20.97
N GLY A 67 3.76 -3.27 -20.44
CA GLY A 67 4.34 -2.01 -20.02
C GLY A 67 3.52 -1.36 -18.91
N PRO A 68 4.03 -0.28 -18.28
CA PRO A 68 3.35 0.39 -17.19
C PRO A 68 1.93 0.79 -17.59
N THR A 69 0.94 0.18 -16.95
CA THR A 69 -0.49 0.40 -17.22
C THR A 69 -1.13 0.96 -15.96
N PRO A 70 -1.92 2.04 -16.03
CA PRO A 70 -2.53 2.61 -14.85
C PRO A 70 -3.56 1.64 -14.23
N THR A 71 -3.59 1.59 -12.90
CA THR A 71 -4.52 0.79 -12.12
C THR A 71 -5.45 1.70 -11.32
N GLU A 72 -6.62 2.01 -11.87
CA GLU A 72 -7.60 2.89 -11.23
C GLU A 72 -8.11 2.33 -9.90
N ALA A 73 -8.31 1.01 -9.81
CA ALA A 73 -8.80 0.35 -8.61
C ALA A 73 -7.83 0.51 -7.42
N LEU A 74 -6.52 0.41 -7.66
CA LEU A 74 -5.50 0.66 -6.61
C LEU A 74 -5.36 2.15 -6.32
N ALA A 75 -5.39 3.02 -7.34
CA ALA A 75 -5.28 4.46 -7.15
C ALA A 75 -6.41 5.01 -6.26
N THR A 76 -7.63 4.49 -6.45
CA THR A 76 -8.81 4.85 -5.64
C THR A 76 -8.61 4.55 -4.15
N LEU A 77 -7.85 3.49 -3.81
CA LEU A 77 -7.57 3.13 -2.42
C LEU A 77 -6.56 4.06 -1.73
N ARG A 78 -5.76 4.82 -2.50
CA ARG A 78 -4.65 5.65 -1.99
C ARG A 78 -3.78 4.90 -0.97
N PRO A 79 -3.20 3.75 -1.35
CA PRO A 79 -2.39 2.97 -0.44
C PRO A 79 -1.11 3.71 -0.04
N VAL A 80 -0.75 3.61 1.23
CA VAL A 80 0.54 4.05 1.77
C VAL A 80 1.60 2.95 1.66
N GLN A 81 1.20 1.70 1.41
CA GLN A 81 2.09 0.56 1.19
C GLN A 81 1.51 -0.38 0.12
N LEU A 82 2.34 -0.83 -0.81
CA LEU A 82 2.06 -1.94 -1.73
C LEU A 82 3.09 -3.05 -1.52
N ILE A 83 2.64 -4.30 -1.42
CA ILE A 83 3.49 -5.46 -1.13
C ILE A 83 3.15 -6.60 -2.09
N GLY A 84 4.08 -6.97 -2.95
CA GLY A 84 3.94 -8.11 -3.86
C GLY A 84 4.49 -9.41 -3.27
N GLY A 85 3.83 -10.52 -3.58
CA GLY A 85 4.33 -11.88 -3.41
C GLY A 85 4.14 -12.69 -4.70
N GLU A 86 4.43 -14.00 -4.66
CA GLU A 86 4.16 -14.87 -5.80
C GLU A 86 2.65 -14.89 -6.11
N GLN A 87 2.27 -14.26 -7.22
CA GLN A 87 0.87 -14.12 -7.68
C GLN A 87 -0.07 -13.45 -6.68
N THR A 88 0.44 -12.65 -5.74
CA THR A 88 -0.36 -11.92 -4.74
C THR A 88 0.11 -10.48 -4.65
N LEU A 89 -0.80 -9.58 -4.32
CA LEU A 89 -0.52 -8.18 -4.05
C LEU A 89 -1.39 -7.73 -2.87
N PHE A 90 -0.78 -7.01 -1.94
CA PHE A 90 -1.42 -6.41 -0.79
C PHE A 90 -1.26 -4.90 -0.82
N ALA A 91 -2.27 -4.20 -0.34
CA ALA A 91 -2.30 -2.75 -0.24
C ALA A 91 -2.75 -2.35 1.17
N VAL A 92 -1.96 -1.51 1.83
CA VAL A 92 -2.30 -0.89 3.12
C VAL A 92 -2.66 0.56 2.86
N THR A 93 -3.83 1.00 3.29
CA THR A 93 -4.30 2.39 3.16
C THR A 93 -3.93 3.22 4.38
N ALA A 94 -4.00 4.55 4.25
CA ALA A 94 -3.63 5.47 5.32
C ALA A 94 -4.49 5.32 6.59
N ASP A 95 -5.73 4.85 6.45
CA ASP A 95 -6.64 4.52 7.56
C ASP A 95 -6.43 3.12 8.13
N GLY A 96 -5.35 2.43 7.74
CA GLY A 96 -4.94 1.14 8.29
C GLY A 96 -5.71 -0.05 7.74
N LYS A 97 -6.53 0.11 6.69
CA LYS A 97 -7.21 -1.03 6.05
C LYS A 97 -6.26 -1.81 5.16
N LEU A 98 -6.49 -3.11 5.11
CA LEU A 98 -5.71 -4.05 4.32
C LEU A 98 -6.54 -4.66 3.20
N TYR A 99 -6.07 -4.53 1.97
CA TYR A 99 -6.65 -5.10 0.76
C TYR A 99 -5.70 -6.12 0.14
N ALA A 100 -6.26 -7.14 -0.53
CA ALA A 100 -5.50 -8.13 -1.26
C ALA A 100 -6.09 -8.41 -2.65
N THR A 101 -5.24 -8.82 -3.59
CA THR A 101 -5.62 -9.26 -4.93
C THR A 101 -4.62 -10.30 -5.45
N GLY A 102 -5.05 -11.13 -6.39
CA GLY A 102 -4.26 -12.20 -6.96
C GLY A 102 -4.83 -13.59 -6.66
N TYR A 103 -3.92 -14.55 -6.49
CA TYR A 103 -4.23 -15.96 -6.34
C TYR A 103 -4.71 -16.29 -4.93
N GLY A 104 -5.86 -16.95 -4.78
CA GLY A 104 -6.46 -17.24 -3.47
C GLY A 104 -6.08 -18.57 -2.82
N ALA A 105 -5.54 -19.51 -3.58
CA ALA A 105 -5.37 -20.88 -3.09
C ALA A 105 -4.47 -20.96 -1.86
N GLY A 106 -4.73 -21.91 -0.98
CA GLY A 106 -4.02 -21.98 0.29
C GLY A 106 -4.53 -20.99 1.35
N GLY A 107 -5.41 -20.05 0.99
CA GLY A 107 -5.86 -18.97 1.89
C GLY A 107 -4.88 -17.79 1.92
N ARG A 108 -3.97 -17.71 0.95
CA ARG A 108 -2.85 -16.75 0.93
C ARG A 108 -3.27 -15.28 0.92
N LEU A 109 -4.47 -14.97 0.44
CA LEU A 109 -5.00 -13.60 0.44
C LEU A 109 -5.60 -13.16 1.77
N GLY A 110 -5.94 -14.09 2.67
CA GLY A 110 -6.51 -13.74 3.98
C GLY A 110 -7.95 -13.21 3.95
N ILE A 111 -8.65 -13.30 2.81
CA ILE A 111 -10.01 -12.77 2.61
C ILE A 111 -11.13 -13.69 3.13
N GLY A 112 -10.80 -14.75 3.87
CA GLY A 112 -11.77 -15.70 4.40
C GLY A 112 -12.19 -16.83 3.47
N GLY A 113 -11.52 -16.99 2.33
CA GLY A 113 -11.73 -18.08 1.38
C GLY A 113 -10.46 -18.44 0.61
N THR A 114 -10.61 -19.25 -0.43
CA THR A 114 -9.50 -19.68 -1.32
C THR A 114 -9.64 -19.19 -2.76
N GLU A 115 -10.64 -18.36 -3.02
CA GLU A 115 -10.93 -17.83 -4.35
C GLU A 115 -9.93 -16.76 -4.76
N SER A 116 -9.58 -16.74 -6.04
CA SER A 116 -8.71 -15.70 -6.61
C SER A 116 -9.53 -14.46 -6.93
N VAL A 117 -8.99 -13.29 -6.66
CA VAL A 117 -9.68 -12.02 -6.86
C VAL A 117 -8.81 -11.07 -7.67
N SER A 118 -9.32 -10.57 -8.79
CA SER A 118 -8.56 -9.71 -9.70
C SER A 118 -8.63 -8.23 -9.34
N THR A 119 -9.47 -7.85 -8.39
CA THR A 119 -9.58 -6.50 -7.87
C THR A 119 -9.20 -6.48 -6.38
N PRO A 120 -8.66 -5.36 -5.88
CA PRO A 120 -8.36 -5.20 -4.46
C PRO A 120 -9.59 -5.47 -3.58
N THR A 121 -9.49 -6.50 -2.76
CA THR A 121 -10.57 -6.98 -1.89
C THR A 121 -10.17 -6.77 -0.43
N LEU A 122 -11.07 -6.16 0.35
CA LEU A 122 -10.84 -5.87 1.77
C LEU A 122 -10.71 -7.17 2.58
N LEU A 123 -9.74 -7.22 3.49
CA LEU A 123 -9.66 -8.29 4.49
C LEU A 123 -10.58 -7.96 5.66
N GLU A 124 -11.87 -8.30 5.54
CA GLU A 124 -12.92 -7.94 6.49
C GLU A 124 -12.63 -8.39 7.93
N SER A 125 -11.91 -9.50 8.12
CA SER A 125 -11.58 -10.03 9.45
C SER A 125 -10.62 -9.15 10.24
N VAL A 126 -9.87 -8.25 9.59
CA VAL A 126 -8.95 -7.29 10.25
C VAL A 126 -9.32 -5.84 9.95
N GLN A 127 -10.51 -5.57 9.41
CA GLN A 127 -10.93 -4.20 9.05
C GLN A 127 -11.03 -3.25 10.26
N HIS A 128 -11.17 -3.80 11.46
CA HIS A 128 -11.24 -3.08 12.73
C HIS A 128 -9.87 -2.86 13.37
N VAL A 129 -8.81 -3.41 12.77
CA VAL A 129 -7.43 -3.32 13.23
C VAL A 129 -6.70 -2.30 12.38
N PHE A 130 -6.00 -1.36 13.00
CA PHE A 130 -5.17 -0.40 12.27
C PHE A 130 -3.86 -1.09 11.85
N VAL A 131 -3.80 -1.60 10.62
CA VAL A 131 -2.61 -2.26 10.08
C VAL A 131 -1.56 -1.22 9.69
N ARG A 132 -0.36 -1.33 10.23
CA ARG A 132 0.77 -0.43 9.90
C ARG A 132 1.66 -0.98 8.81
N LYS A 133 1.92 -2.28 8.81
CA LYS A 133 2.82 -2.93 7.87
C LYS A 133 2.35 -4.33 7.53
N VAL A 134 2.59 -4.73 6.29
CA VAL A 134 2.47 -6.11 5.84
C VAL A 134 3.81 -6.61 5.33
N ALA A 135 4.09 -7.88 5.61
CA ALA A 135 5.19 -8.64 5.04
C ALA A 135 4.64 -9.92 4.40
N VAL A 136 5.20 -10.28 3.25
CA VAL A 136 4.77 -11.44 2.47
C VAL A 136 5.98 -12.31 2.21
N ASN A 137 5.83 -13.61 2.36
CA ASN A 137 6.87 -14.55 1.96
C ASN A 137 7.11 -14.46 0.45
N SER A 138 8.37 -14.58 -0.01
CA SER A 138 8.70 -14.49 -1.44
C SER A 138 7.90 -15.44 -2.33
N GLY A 139 7.58 -16.65 -1.85
CA GLY A 139 6.71 -17.61 -2.56
C GLY A 139 5.20 -17.33 -2.41
N GLY A 140 4.81 -16.21 -1.80
CA GLY A 140 3.40 -15.80 -1.63
C GLY A 140 2.54 -16.76 -0.81
N LYS A 141 3.15 -17.66 -0.02
CA LYS A 141 2.43 -18.75 0.67
C LYS A 141 1.88 -18.34 2.03
N HIS A 142 2.53 -17.40 2.71
CA HIS A 142 2.07 -16.88 4.00
C HIS A 142 2.45 -15.41 4.12
N CYS A 143 1.70 -14.73 4.98
CA CYS A 143 1.82 -13.29 5.20
C CYS A 143 1.74 -12.98 6.69
N LEU A 144 2.29 -11.83 7.05
CA LEU A 144 2.22 -11.25 8.37
C LEU A 144 1.76 -9.79 8.27
N ALA A 145 0.95 -9.34 9.22
CA ALA A 145 0.58 -7.95 9.41
C ALA A 145 0.91 -7.51 10.83
N LEU A 146 1.39 -6.27 10.99
CA LEU A 146 1.67 -5.63 12.27
C LEU A 146 0.66 -4.50 12.50
N SER A 147 -0.08 -4.52 13.61
CA SER A 147 -1.01 -3.47 13.99
C SER A 147 -0.33 -2.28 14.67
N SER A 148 -1.07 -1.18 14.86
CA SER A 148 -0.63 -0.04 15.68
C SER A 148 -0.39 -0.40 17.13
N GLU A 149 -1.13 -1.39 17.65
CA GLU A 149 -1.08 -1.86 19.03
C GLU A 149 0.05 -2.88 19.26
N GLY A 150 0.84 -3.18 18.21
CA GLY A 150 1.95 -4.14 18.29
C GLY A 150 1.53 -5.59 18.14
N GLU A 151 0.27 -5.86 17.82
CA GLU A 151 -0.22 -7.22 17.55
C GLU A 151 0.23 -7.69 16.17
N VAL A 152 0.63 -8.95 16.07
CA VAL A 152 1.03 -9.57 14.81
C VAL A 152 -0.05 -10.55 14.38
N TYR A 153 -0.47 -10.44 13.12
CA TYR A 153 -1.44 -11.34 12.51
C TYR A 153 -0.78 -12.17 11.43
N THR A 154 -1.08 -13.46 11.35
CA THR A 154 -0.58 -14.34 10.29
C THR A 154 -1.71 -15.03 9.54
N TRP A 155 -1.49 -15.28 8.25
CA TRP A 155 -2.42 -16.06 7.41
C TRP A 155 -1.70 -16.73 6.25
N GLY A 156 -2.41 -17.64 5.59
CA GLY A 156 -1.98 -18.40 4.42
C GLY A 156 -1.84 -19.88 4.70
N GLU A 157 -0.90 -20.50 4.00
CA GLU A 157 -0.57 -21.91 4.16
C GLU A 157 0.09 -22.15 5.53
N ALA A 158 -0.26 -23.25 6.18
CA ALA A 158 0.18 -23.54 7.56
C ALA A 158 1.19 -24.68 7.69
N GLU A 159 1.59 -25.28 6.57
CA GLU A 159 2.61 -26.33 6.56
C GLU A 159 3.88 -25.86 7.28
N ASP A 160 4.54 -26.77 7.98
CA ASP A 160 5.78 -26.54 8.74
C ASP A 160 5.66 -25.57 9.92
N GLY A 161 4.44 -25.28 10.40
CA GLY A 161 4.21 -24.41 11.56
C GLY A 161 4.51 -22.92 11.31
N LYS A 162 4.73 -22.52 10.06
CA LYS A 162 5.16 -21.16 9.65
C LYS A 162 4.22 -20.01 10.03
N LEU A 163 3.01 -20.31 10.52
CA LEU A 163 2.06 -19.31 11.00
C LEU A 163 2.13 -19.08 12.52
N GLY A 164 2.88 -19.91 13.27
CA GLY A 164 3.04 -19.81 14.72
C GLY A 164 1.82 -20.22 15.56
N HIS A 165 0.78 -20.79 14.94
CA HIS A 165 -0.43 -21.32 15.59
C HIS A 165 -0.60 -22.84 15.42
N GLY A 166 0.51 -23.54 15.15
CA GLY A 166 0.50 -24.93 14.68
C GLY A 166 0.13 -25.06 13.19
N ASN A 167 -0.08 -26.29 12.70
CA ASN A 167 -0.33 -26.59 11.27
C ASN A 167 -1.77 -26.30 10.80
N ARG A 168 -2.51 -25.40 11.45
CA ARG A 168 -3.88 -25.07 11.02
C ARG A 168 -3.86 -24.04 9.90
N ARG A 169 -4.32 -24.46 8.72
CA ARG A 169 -4.53 -23.56 7.57
C ARG A 169 -5.43 -22.39 7.98
N CYS A 170 -5.05 -21.20 7.52
CA CYS A 170 -5.58 -19.97 8.06
C CYS A 170 -5.95 -19.02 6.90
N ALA A 171 -7.20 -19.07 6.45
CA ALA A 171 -7.70 -18.22 5.36
C ALA A 171 -8.13 -16.82 5.82
N ARG A 172 -8.03 -16.53 7.13
CA ARG A 172 -8.28 -15.23 7.76
C ARG A 172 -7.08 -14.93 8.66
N PRO A 173 -6.55 -13.69 8.73
CA PRO A 173 -5.53 -13.33 9.69
C PRO A 173 -5.92 -13.70 11.12
N HIS A 174 -5.02 -14.37 11.84
CA HIS A 174 -5.16 -14.68 13.27
C HIS A 174 -4.01 -14.07 14.06
N THR A 175 -4.30 -13.60 15.26
CA THR A 175 -3.32 -12.96 16.16
C THR A 175 -2.36 -13.98 16.75
N LEU A 176 -1.05 -13.77 16.53
CA LEU A 176 0.04 -14.41 17.26
C LEU A 176 0.02 -13.98 18.72
N MET A 177 -0.32 -14.90 19.62
CA MET A 177 0.00 -14.76 21.04
C MET A 177 1.44 -15.22 21.23
N LEU A 178 2.35 -14.27 21.53
CA LEU A 178 3.72 -14.54 21.98
C LEU A 178 3.78 -14.50 23.50
#